data_AF-A0A6G4ECG7-F1
#
_entry.id   AF-A0A6G4ECG7-F1
#
_cell.length_a   1.000
_cell.length_b   1.000
_cell.length_c   1.000
_cell.angle_alpha   90.00
_cell.angle_beta   90.00
_cell.angle_gamma   90.00
#
_symmetry.space_group_name_H-M   'P 1'
#
loop_
_entity.id
_entity.type
_entity.pdbx_description
1 polymer ?
#
loop_
_entity_poly.entity_id
_entity_poly.type
_entity_poly.pdbx_seq_one_letter_code
_entity_poly.pdbx_strand_id
1 'polypeptide(L)' 'MFKVAICDDEPVICGDIENILLNYKRYNFEEIEIEVFYSG' A
#
# COMPACT_ATOMS: atom_id res chain seq x y z
N MET A 1 5.74 -12.52 -4.80
CA MET A 1 5.82 -11.62 -3.63
C MET A 1 6.22 -10.24 -4.10
N PHE A 2 5.32 -9.27 -3.98
CA PHE A 2 5.59 -7.88 -4.31
C PHE A 2 5.94 -7.10 -3.05
N LYS A 3 6.91 -6.20 -3.15
CA LYS A 3 7.20 -5.20 -2.13
C LYS A 3 6.84 -3.84 -2.69
N VAL A 4 5.97 -3.12 -2.00
CA VAL A 4 5.43 -1.84 -2.46
C VAL A 4 5.69 -0.78 -1.39
N ALA A 5 6.36 0.30 -1.77
CA ALA A 5 6.47 1.50 -0.96
C ALA A 5 5.42 2.52 -1.42
N ILE A 6 4.64 3.05 -0.49
CA ILE A 6 3.72 4.16 -0.72
C ILE A 6 4.39 5.43 -0.20
N CYS A 7 4.62 6.39 -1.07
CA CYS A 7 5.30 7.64 -0.75
C CYS A 7 4.46 8.81 -1.27
N ASP A 8 3.73 9.46 -0.38
CA ASP A 8 2.94 10.66 -0.66
C ASP A 8 2.89 11.53 0.60
N ASP A 9 2.83 12.84 0.41
CA ASP A 9 2.80 13.84 1.47
C ASP A 9 1.41 14.01 2.11
N GLU A 10 0.36 13.44 1.51
CA GLU A 10 -0.99 13.39 2.06
C GLU A 10 -1.30 12.03 2.72
N PRO A 11 -1.46 11.97 4.06
CA PRO A 11 -1.75 10.72 4.76
C PRO A 11 -3.05 10.03 4.31
N VAL A 12 -4.04 10.82 3.87
CA VAL A 12 -5.32 10.29 3.36
C VAL A 12 -5.11 9.51 2.07
N ILE A 13 -4.30 10.06 1.15
CA ILE A 13 -3.97 9.40 -0.12
C ILE A 13 -3.18 8.11 0.13
N CYS A 14 -2.21 8.15 1.05
CA CYS A 14 -1.47 6.95 1.46
C CYS A 14 -2.40 5.84 1.97
N GLY A 15 -3.36 6.18 2.85
CA GLY A 15 -4.31 5.22 3.39
C GLY A 15 -5.27 4.65 2.34
N ASP A 16 -5.71 5.47 1.38
CA ASP A 16 -6.57 5.00 0.28
C ASP A 16 -5.83 4.00 -0.62
N ILE A 17 -4.57 4.29 -0.97
CA ILE A 17 -3.72 3.39 -1.76
C ILE A 17 -3.44 2.09 -1.01
N GLU A 18 -3.10 2.17 0.28
CA GLU A 18 -2.88 1.00 1.13
C GLU A 18 -4.12 0.09 1.15
N ASN A 19 -5.32 0.67 1.32
CA ASN A 19 -6.57 -0.09 1.30
C ASN A 19 -6.84 -0.79 -0.03
N ILE A 20 -6.54 -0.13 -1.16
CA ILE A 20 -6.66 -0.73 -2.50
C ILE A 20 -5.74 -1.95 -2.61
N LEU A 21 -4.48 -1.82 -2.20
CA LEU A 21 -3.48 -2.91 -2.26
C LEU A 21 -3.84 -4.07 -1.32
N LEU A 22 -4.32 -3.79 -0.11
CA LEU A 22 -4.80 -4.81 0.83
C LEU A 22 -6.02 -5.57 0.28
N ASN A 23 -6.93 -4.88 -0.40
CA ASN A 23 -8.06 -5.53 -1.07
C ASN A 23 -7.61 -6.39 -2.25
N TYR A 24 -6.69 -5.88 -3.08
CA TYR A 24 -6.11 -6.65 -4.17
C TYR A 24 -5.42 -7.93 -3.66
N LYS A 25 -4.61 -7.81 -2.60
CA LYS A 25 -3.95 -8.93 -1.91
C LYS A 25 -4.97 -10.01 -1.52
N ARG A 26 -6.08 -9.59 -0.91
CA ARG A 26 -7.16 -10.46 -0.44
C ARG A 26 -7.89 -11.18 -1.58
N TYR A 27 -8.18 -10.49 -2.67
CA TYR A 27 -8.96 -11.06 -3.78
C TYR A 27 -8.15 -11.98 -4.69
N ASN A 28 -6.83 -11.75 -4.80
CA ASN A 28 -5.98 -12.47 -5.74
C ASN A 28 -5.07 -13.50 -5.05
N PHE A 29 -5.14 -13.64 -3.72
CA PHE A 29 -4.27 -14.52 -2.93
C PHE A 29 -2.77 -14.25 -3.15
N GLU A 30 -2.44 -13.01 -3.51
CA GLU A 30 -1.07 -12.56 -3.72
C GLU A 30 -0.40 -12.21 -2.40
N GLU A 31 0.91 -12.39 -2.31
CA GLU A 31 1.69 -11.94 -1.15
C GLU A 31 2.29 -10.56 -1.46
N ILE A 32 1.74 -9.54 -0.78
CA ILE A 32 2.19 -8.15 -0.87
C ILE A 32 2.63 -7.67 0.51
N GLU A 33 3.83 -7.12 0.55
CA GLU A 33 4.41 -6.37 1.67
C GLU A 33 4.31 -4.87 1.33
N ILE A 34 3.69 -4.10 2.22
CA ILE A 34 3.39 -2.68 2.01
C ILE A 34 4.10 -1.89 3.10
N GLU A 35 4.88 -0.89 2.72
CA GLU A 35 5.49 0.08 3.62
C GLU A 35 5.05 1.50 3.22
N VAL A 36 4.65 2.29 4.21
CA VAL A 36 4.16 3.67 3.98
C VAL A 36 5.14 4.67 4.56
N PHE A 37 5.56 5.62 3.73
CA PHE A 37 6.51 6.67 4.09
C PHE A 37 5.83 8.03 3.92
N TYR A 38 5.57 8.69 5.04
CA TYR A 38 4.98 10.05 5.08
C TYR A 38 6.02 11.17 4.95
N SER A 39 7.30 10.80 4.92
CA SER A 39 8.43 11.71 4.80
C SER A 39 9.63 10.94 4.25
N GLY A 40 10.25 11.49 3.20
CA GLY A 40 11.56 11.04 2.73
C GLY A 40 12.70 11.47 3.65
#